data_AF-A0A9X3YZH4-F1
#
_entry.id   AF-A0A9X3YZH4-F1
#
_cell.length_a   1.000
_cell.length_b   1.000
_cell.length_c   1.000
_cell.angle_alpha   90.00
_cell.angle_beta   90.00
_cell.angle_gamma   90.00
#
_symmetry.space_group_name_H-M   'P 1'
#
loop_
_entity.id
_entity.type
_entity.pdbx_description
1 polymer ?
#
loop_
_entity_poly.entity_id
_entity_poly.type
_entity_poly.pdbx_seq_one_letter_code
_entity_poly.pdbx_strand_id
1 'polypeptide(L)'
;MSHMLNDIAVFFDDSEEGQRLLGFAADLAVEHGAHLIGICVASTPGLLPQDGFARGKAGPEVIHRHDASTTARLLRAGKCLTLVAARRGIAAEFRVVPPSDSGSDLALHSLYCDLVVVGDSDGSQTPPAWSSVRSLRQTGVPLLIIPRAWSGSRIGRRIVVAWNGSRQARRALSDALPLLVAAHWVNLLLVDPDRVPGRHGEEPGADMAAYLARHGVEVEVVRIASGERPVASALLAHAQEIGADLLVFGAYSRARLSEAVLGGVTRTLLAEPPLPLFVSH
;
A
#
# COMPACT_ATOMS: atom_id res chain seq x y z
N MET A 1 17.66 -1.43 -19.11
CA MET A 1 16.24 -1.01 -19.05
C MET A 1 16.05 -0.28 -17.74
N SER A 2 15.54 0.95 -17.74
CA SER A 2 15.29 1.68 -16.50
C SER A 2 14.10 1.04 -15.77
N HIS A 3 14.33 0.50 -14.58
CA HIS A 3 13.27 0.01 -13.71
C HIS A 3 12.62 1.24 -13.06
N MET A 4 11.63 1.84 -13.73
CA MET A 4 10.93 3.03 -13.25
C MET A 4 9.43 2.73 -13.14
N LEU A 5 8.80 3.31 -12.12
CA LEU A 5 7.35 3.41 -12.03
C LEU A 5 6.89 4.53 -12.98
N ASN A 6 5.90 4.28 -13.82
CA ASN A 6 5.35 5.25 -14.76
C ASN A 6 4.06 5.87 -14.24
N ASP A 7 3.21 5.09 -13.56
CA ASP A 7 1.94 5.56 -13.01
C ASP A 7 1.82 5.19 -11.53
N ILE A 8 1.65 6.20 -10.68
CA ILE A 8 1.46 6.03 -9.24
C ILE A 8 0.10 6.60 -8.86
N ALA A 9 -0.77 5.75 -8.34
CA ALA A 9 -2.07 6.15 -7.83
C ALA A 9 -2.03 6.38 -6.32
N VAL A 10 -2.83 7.31 -5.81
CA VAL A 10 -2.98 7.56 -4.37
C VAL A 10 -4.44 7.77 -4.01
N PHE A 11 -4.91 7.03 -3.01
CA PHE A 11 -6.20 7.32 -2.38
C PHE A 11 -6.00 8.40 -1.31
N PHE A 12 -6.72 9.51 -1.46
CA PHE A 12 -6.60 10.64 -0.53
C PHE A 12 -7.90 11.44 -0.44
N ASP A 13 -7.98 12.30 0.57
CA ASP A 13 -9.02 13.31 0.72
C ASP A 13 -8.42 14.65 1.16
N ASP A 14 -9.27 15.61 1.52
CA ASP A 14 -8.85 16.94 1.96
C ASP A 14 -8.38 17.00 3.42
N SER A 15 -8.33 15.87 4.15
CA SER A 15 -7.81 15.81 5.51
C SER A 15 -6.29 15.97 5.57
N GLU A 16 -5.74 16.24 6.77
CA GLU A 16 -4.29 16.29 6.97
C GLU A 16 -3.61 14.96 6.60
N GLU A 17 -4.24 13.84 6.93
CA GLU A 17 -3.75 12.50 6.61
C GLU A 17 -3.78 12.24 5.10
N GLY A 18 -4.88 12.60 4.42
CA GLY A 18 -4.97 12.50 2.96
C GLY A 18 -3.90 13.34 2.26
N GLN A 19 -3.67 14.57 2.73
CA GLN A 19 -2.62 15.44 2.20
C GLN A 19 -1.21 14.90 2.48
N ARG A 20 -1.00 14.23 3.62
CA ARG A 20 0.26 13.54 3.94
C ARG A 20 0.54 12.40 2.96
N LEU A 21 -0.45 11.53 2.71
CA LEU A 21 -0.35 10.43 1.74
C LEU A 21 -0.07 10.96 0.32
N LEU A 22 -0.79 12.01 -0.09
CA LEU A 22 -0.57 12.69 -1.37
C LEU A 22 0.87 13.22 -1.48
N GLY A 23 1.43 13.76 -0.39
CA GLY A 23 2.81 14.22 -0.32
C GLY A 23 3.81 13.10 -0.63
N PHE A 24 3.68 11.95 0.05
CA PHE A 24 4.55 10.79 -0.19
C PHE A 24 4.42 10.23 -1.61
N ALA A 25 3.19 10.10 -2.13
CA ALA A 25 2.97 9.63 -3.49
C ALA A 25 3.59 10.58 -4.53
N ALA A 26 3.49 11.89 -4.30
CA ALA A 26 4.09 12.89 -5.17
C ALA A 26 5.62 12.91 -5.10
N ASP A 27 6.22 12.68 -3.93
CA ASP A 27 7.67 12.56 -3.78
C ASP A 27 8.19 11.32 -4.53
N LEU A 28 7.48 10.19 -4.42
CA LEU A 28 7.79 8.98 -5.18
C LEU A 28 7.64 9.20 -6.69
N ALA A 29 6.61 9.94 -7.12
CA ALA A 29 6.42 10.30 -8.52
C ALA A 29 7.56 11.18 -9.05
N VAL A 30 8.08 12.11 -8.25
CA VAL A 30 9.29 12.88 -8.62
C VAL A 30 10.50 11.96 -8.77
N GLU A 31 10.74 11.07 -7.79
CA GLU A 31 11.90 10.17 -7.80
C GLU A 31 11.91 9.22 -9.01
N HIS A 32 10.73 8.81 -9.48
CA HIS A 32 10.58 7.92 -10.64
C HIS A 32 10.17 8.62 -11.94
N GLY A 33 10.01 9.94 -11.96
CA GLY A 33 9.45 10.65 -13.13
C GLY A 33 8.05 10.14 -13.53
N ALA A 34 7.28 9.65 -12.56
CA ALA A 34 5.98 9.04 -12.77
C ALA A 34 4.86 10.08 -12.89
N HIS A 35 3.78 9.70 -13.56
CA HIS A 35 2.51 10.39 -13.56
C HIS A 35 1.73 10.06 -12.27
N LEU A 36 1.19 11.08 -11.61
CA LEU A 36 0.48 10.95 -10.35
C LEU A 36 -1.04 10.94 -10.53
N ILE A 37 -1.70 9.88 -10.09
CA ILE A 37 -3.15 9.71 -10.17
C ILE A 37 -3.75 9.91 -8.78
N GLY A 38 -4.37 11.07 -8.53
CA GLY A 38 -5.06 11.33 -7.27
C GLY A 38 -6.50 10.82 -7.32
N ILE A 39 -6.85 9.89 -6.42
CA ILE A 39 -8.16 9.24 -6.38
C ILE A 39 -8.92 9.66 -5.12
N CYS A 40 -10.08 10.28 -5.30
CA CYS A 40 -11.05 10.52 -4.23
C CYS A 40 -12.28 9.64 -4.41
N VAL A 41 -12.81 9.12 -3.30
CA VAL A 41 -14.09 8.41 -3.31
C VAL A 41 -15.17 9.41 -2.94
N ALA A 42 -16.15 9.60 -3.82
CA ALA A 42 -17.35 10.35 -3.46
C ALA A 42 -18.07 9.57 -2.36
N SER A 43 -18.20 10.12 -1.15
CA SER A 43 -18.96 9.45 -0.08
C SER A 43 -20.46 9.56 -0.40
N THR A 44 -21.19 8.44 -0.46
CA THR A 44 -22.65 8.48 -0.32
C THR A 44 -22.93 8.80 1.14
N PRO A 45 -23.88 9.68 1.45
CA PRO A 45 -24.35 9.82 2.81
C PRO A 45 -24.89 8.47 3.26
N GLY A 46 -24.31 7.90 4.32
CA GLY A 46 -25.03 6.90 5.10
C GLY A 46 -26.23 7.63 5.70
N LEU A 47 -27.44 7.29 5.26
CA LEU A 47 -28.63 7.57 6.06
C LEU A 47 -28.37 6.93 7.42
N LEU A 48 -28.14 7.74 8.46
CA LEU A 48 -28.14 7.18 9.80
C LEU A 48 -29.54 6.60 10.03
N PRO A 49 -29.71 5.48 10.77
CA PRO A 49 -31.04 4.95 11.06
C PRO A 49 -32.00 6.00 11.65
N GLN A 50 -31.46 7.00 12.35
CA GLN A 50 -32.19 8.17 12.86
C GLN A 50 -32.63 9.18 11.78
N ASP A 51 -31.95 9.26 10.63
CA ASP A 51 -32.33 10.09 9.48
C ASP A 51 -33.50 9.47 8.69
N GLY A 52 -33.69 8.15 8.81
CA GLY A 52 -34.86 7.44 8.28
C GLY A 52 -36.19 7.81 8.97
N PHE A 53 -36.14 8.51 10.11
CA PHE A 53 -37.31 9.00 10.83
C PHE A 53 -37.64 10.48 10.56
N ALA A 54 -36.85 11.18 9.73
CA ALA A 54 -37.12 12.57 9.37
C ALA A 54 -38.33 12.67 8.42
N ARG A 55 -39.53 12.93 8.96
CA ARG A 55 -40.72 13.28 8.18
C ARG A 55 -40.76 14.79 7.91
N GLY A 56 -40.82 15.19 6.63
CA GLY A 56 -41.08 16.57 6.21
C GLY A 56 -39.92 17.26 5.47
N LYS A 57 -39.95 18.61 5.40
CA LYS A 57 -38.99 19.45 4.65
C LYS A 57 -37.51 19.35 5.09
N ALA A 58 -37.22 18.63 6.18
CA ALA A 58 -35.87 18.41 6.68
C ALA A 58 -35.05 17.41 5.83
N GLY A 59 -35.69 16.44 5.17
CA GLY A 59 -35.00 15.46 4.32
C GLY A 59 -34.26 16.09 3.12
N PRO A 60 -34.94 16.90 2.28
CA PRO A 60 -34.29 17.58 1.15
C PRO A 60 -33.18 18.56 1.58
N GLU A 61 -33.34 19.29 2.69
CA GLU A 61 -32.30 20.22 3.16
C GLU A 61 -31.06 19.52 3.71
N VAL A 62 -31.22 18.38 4.39
CA VAL A 62 -30.10 17.54 4.84
C VAL A 62 -29.35 16.98 3.63
N ILE A 63 -30.07 16.47 2.62
CA ILE A 63 -29.48 15.98 1.36
C ILE A 63 -28.72 17.10 0.63
N HIS A 64 -29.33 18.28 0.41
CA HIS A 64 -28.69 19.40 -0.27
C HIS A 64 -27.45 19.95 0.46
N ARG A 65 -27.48 20.04 1.80
CA ARG A 65 -26.34 20.49 2.59
C ARG A 65 -25.19 19.48 2.53
N HIS A 66 -25.49 18.19 2.48
CA HIS A 66 -24.48 17.15 2.33
C HIS A 66 -23.88 17.09 0.93
N ASP A 67 -24.68 17.25 -0.13
CA ASP A 67 -24.20 17.31 -1.52
C ASP A 67 -23.22 18.48 -1.74
N ALA A 68 -23.52 19.64 -1.15
CA ALA A 68 -22.64 20.80 -1.18
C ALA A 68 -21.32 20.53 -0.43
N SER A 69 -21.37 19.82 0.71
CA SER A 69 -20.19 19.49 1.50
C SER A 69 -19.26 18.50 0.79
N THR A 70 -19.82 17.46 0.15
CA THR A 70 -19.05 16.46 -0.63
C THR A 70 -18.43 17.12 -1.85
N THR A 71 -19.19 17.94 -2.58
CA THR A 71 -18.67 18.70 -3.72
C THR A 71 -17.52 19.63 -3.29
N ALA A 72 -17.68 20.33 -2.17
CA ALA A 72 -16.64 21.20 -1.64
C ALA A 72 -15.36 20.44 -1.24
N ARG A 73 -15.49 19.24 -0.64
CA ARG A 73 -14.35 18.36 -0.32
C ARG A 73 -13.62 17.90 -1.57
N LEU A 74 -14.34 17.43 -2.59
CA LEU A 74 -13.75 17.01 -3.87
C LEU A 74 -13.02 18.17 -4.57
N LEU A 75 -13.61 19.37 -4.56
CA LEU A 75 -12.96 20.56 -5.11
C LEU A 75 -11.68 20.94 -4.34
N ARG A 76 -11.69 20.82 -3.00
CA ARG A 76 -10.49 21.06 -2.19
C ARG A 76 -9.41 20.02 -2.46
N ALA A 77 -9.77 18.73 -2.51
CA ALA A 77 -8.83 17.65 -2.82
C ALA A 77 -8.20 17.82 -4.21
N GLY A 78 -9.01 18.12 -5.24
CA GLY A 78 -8.50 18.39 -6.59
C GLY A 78 -7.57 19.61 -6.66
N LYS A 79 -7.88 20.67 -5.90
CA LYS A 79 -6.96 21.83 -5.75
C LYS A 79 -5.66 21.44 -5.05
N CYS A 80 -5.73 20.65 -3.98
CA CYS A 80 -4.55 20.15 -3.27
C CYS A 80 -3.63 19.35 -4.20
N LEU A 81 -4.19 18.41 -4.98
CA LEU A 81 -3.43 17.65 -5.99
C LEU A 81 -2.76 18.58 -7.01
N THR A 82 -3.52 19.51 -7.58
CA THR A 82 -3.00 20.45 -8.58
C THR A 82 -1.84 21.28 -8.03
N LEU A 83 -1.96 21.78 -6.80
CA LEU A 83 -0.90 22.55 -6.14
C LEU A 83 0.33 21.69 -5.83
N VAL A 84 0.14 20.47 -5.34
CA VAL A 84 1.23 19.53 -5.05
C VAL A 84 1.99 19.15 -6.32
N ALA A 85 1.27 18.84 -7.40
CA ALA A 85 1.85 18.47 -8.68
C ALA A 85 2.61 19.64 -9.30
N ALA A 86 2.02 20.84 -9.32
CA ALA A 86 2.66 22.05 -9.86
C ALA A 86 3.95 22.42 -9.10
N ARG A 87 3.95 22.32 -7.77
CA ARG A 87 5.16 22.60 -6.94
C ARG A 87 6.30 21.62 -7.21
N ARG A 88 5.97 20.39 -7.60
CA ARG A 88 6.94 19.31 -7.85
C ARG A 88 7.29 19.13 -9.33
N GLY A 89 6.61 19.84 -10.23
CA GLY A 89 6.84 19.74 -11.67
C GLY A 89 6.45 18.38 -12.27
N ILE A 90 5.48 17.70 -11.67
CA ILE A 90 4.99 16.38 -12.14
C ILE A 90 3.64 16.51 -12.84
N ALA A 91 3.39 15.64 -13.81
CA ALA A 91 2.08 15.49 -14.41
C ALA A 91 1.15 14.75 -13.43
N ALA A 92 -0.10 15.19 -13.35
CA ALA A 92 -1.08 14.57 -12.48
C ALA A 92 -2.50 14.61 -13.06
N GLU A 93 -3.28 13.60 -12.72
CA GLU A 93 -4.71 13.55 -13.02
C GLU A 93 -5.54 13.34 -11.75
N PHE A 94 -6.74 13.91 -11.73
CA PHE A 94 -7.68 13.75 -10.62
C PHE A 94 -8.84 12.84 -11.05
N ARG A 95 -9.05 11.74 -10.32
CA ARG A 95 -10.14 10.79 -10.57
C ARG A 95 -11.07 10.76 -9.36
N VAL A 96 -12.36 10.84 -9.63
CA VAL A 96 -13.41 10.65 -8.62
C VAL A 96 -14.08 9.31 -8.87
N VAL A 97 -14.04 8.45 -7.87
CA VAL A 97 -14.67 7.13 -7.90
C VAL A 97 -15.98 7.21 -7.12
N PRO A 98 -17.12 6.74 -7.68
CA PRO A 98 -18.37 6.69 -6.95
C PRO A 98 -18.26 5.73 -5.76
N PRO A 99 -19.05 5.96 -4.70
CA PRO A 99 -19.11 5.03 -3.59
C PRO A 99 -19.72 3.71 -4.09
N SER A 100 -19.05 2.59 -3.86
CA SER A 100 -19.62 1.28 -4.17
C SER A 100 -20.53 0.85 -3.02
N ASP A 101 -21.85 1.04 -3.14
CA ASP A 101 -22.83 0.52 -2.16
C ASP A 101 -22.95 -1.02 -2.19
N SER A 102 -22.34 -1.69 -3.18
CA SER A 102 -22.55 -3.11 -3.40
C SER A 102 -21.43 -3.75 -4.24
N GLY A 103 -20.23 -3.90 -3.69
CA GLY A 103 -19.23 -4.82 -4.27
C GLY A 103 -18.84 -4.56 -5.73
N SER A 104 -19.10 -3.37 -6.29
CA SER A 104 -18.78 -3.08 -7.69
C SER A 104 -17.29 -2.76 -7.82
N ASP A 105 -16.53 -3.82 -8.04
CA ASP A 105 -15.07 -3.83 -8.18
C ASP A 105 -14.58 -3.10 -9.46
N LEU A 106 -15.53 -2.67 -10.30
CA LEU A 106 -15.30 -2.04 -11.61
C LEU A 106 -14.40 -0.79 -11.53
N ALA A 107 -14.52 0.00 -10.47
CA ALA A 107 -13.73 1.23 -10.31
C ALA A 107 -12.30 0.98 -9.82
N LEU A 108 -12.04 -0.16 -9.17
CA LEU A 108 -10.68 -0.60 -8.83
C LEU A 108 -10.02 -1.28 -10.03
N HIS A 109 -10.79 -2.01 -10.85
CA HIS A 109 -10.30 -2.64 -12.09
C HIS A 109 -9.91 -1.64 -13.19
N SER A 110 -10.37 -0.38 -13.12
CA SER A 110 -9.95 0.67 -14.05
C SER A 110 -8.65 1.39 -13.63
N LEU A 111 -8.06 1.01 -12.49
CA LEU A 111 -6.79 1.56 -12.02
C LEU A 111 -5.61 0.89 -12.70
N TYR A 112 -5.36 1.29 -13.94
CA TYR A 112 -4.11 0.98 -14.63
C TYR A 112 -3.00 1.87 -14.07
N CYS A 113 -2.22 1.32 -13.14
CA CYS A 113 -1.04 1.96 -12.56
C CYS A 113 -0.05 0.90 -12.10
N ASP A 114 1.19 1.32 -11.85
CA ASP A 114 2.26 0.44 -11.38
C ASP A 114 2.24 0.28 -9.86
N LEU A 115 1.68 1.25 -9.13
CA LEU A 115 1.63 1.28 -7.66
C LEU A 115 0.43 2.07 -7.16
N VAL A 116 -0.22 1.57 -6.10
CA VAL A 116 -1.24 2.31 -5.36
C VAL A 116 -0.75 2.65 -3.95
N VAL A 117 -0.81 3.92 -3.58
CA VAL A 117 -0.49 4.43 -2.25
C VAL A 117 -1.77 4.59 -1.43
N VAL A 118 -1.78 4.04 -0.22
CA VAL A 118 -2.90 4.12 0.74
C VAL A 118 -2.38 4.33 2.17
N GLY A 119 -3.24 4.87 3.04
CA GLY A 119 -2.98 4.86 4.48
C GLY A 119 -3.35 3.52 5.13
N ASP A 120 -2.74 3.20 6.27
CA ASP A 120 -3.19 2.09 7.11
C ASP A 120 -4.59 2.40 7.69
N SER A 121 -5.60 1.79 7.11
CA SER A 121 -6.99 2.18 7.35
C SER A 121 -7.80 1.02 7.93
N ASP A 122 -7.69 0.78 9.24
CA ASP A 122 -8.49 -0.19 9.99
C ASP A 122 -9.54 0.51 10.90
N GLY A 123 -10.12 1.63 10.43
CA GLY A 123 -11.18 2.37 11.13
C GLY A 123 -12.53 2.36 10.40
N SER A 124 -13.63 2.34 11.16
CA SER A 124 -15.04 2.35 10.69
C SER A 124 -15.45 3.56 9.83
N GLN A 125 -14.57 4.55 9.71
CA GLN A 125 -14.79 5.79 8.94
C GLN A 125 -14.08 5.78 7.58
N THR A 126 -13.34 4.72 7.25
CA THR A 126 -12.63 4.61 5.97
C THR A 126 -13.59 4.11 4.89
N PRO A 127 -13.68 4.78 3.72
CA PRO A 127 -14.45 4.23 2.60
C PRO A 127 -14.00 2.80 2.28
N PRO A 128 -14.92 1.84 2.03
CA PRO A 128 -14.55 0.46 1.71
C PRO A 128 -13.58 0.31 0.53
N ALA A 129 -13.58 1.28 -0.40
CA ALA A 129 -12.65 1.33 -1.53
C ALA A 129 -11.19 1.66 -1.15
N TRP A 130 -10.93 2.15 0.07
CA TRP A 130 -9.60 2.41 0.63
C TRP A 130 -9.08 1.24 1.47
N SER A 131 -9.87 0.16 1.60
CA SER A 131 -9.43 -1.04 2.31
C SER A 131 -8.22 -1.66 1.59
N SER A 132 -7.06 -1.63 2.24
CA SER A 132 -5.82 -2.23 1.74
C SER A 132 -6.01 -3.71 1.37
N VAL A 133 -6.74 -4.46 2.19
CA VAL A 133 -7.09 -5.87 1.94
C VAL A 133 -7.92 -6.04 0.68
N ARG A 134 -8.92 -5.18 0.46
CA ARG A 134 -9.79 -5.26 -0.73
C ARG A 134 -9.04 -4.87 -2.00
N SER A 135 -8.33 -3.75 -1.97
CA SER A 135 -7.54 -3.26 -3.10
C SER A 135 -6.49 -4.28 -3.55
N LEU A 136 -5.82 -4.94 -2.60
CA LEU A 136 -4.81 -5.96 -2.88
C LEU A 136 -5.39 -7.21 -3.57
N ARG A 137 -6.63 -7.60 -3.23
CA ARG A 137 -7.30 -8.75 -3.84
C ARG A 137 -7.88 -8.46 -5.22
N GLN A 138 -8.26 -7.22 -5.49
CA GLN A 138 -9.08 -6.87 -6.64
C GLN A 138 -8.30 -6.21 -7.78
N THR A 139 -7.24 -5.45 -7.49
CA THR A 139 -6.50 -4.71 -8.53
C THR A 139 -5.40 -5.54 -9.20
N GLY A 140 -4.75 -6.45 -8.45
CA GLY A 140 -3.51 -7.11 -8.88
C GLY A 140 -2.31 -6.17 -8.99
N VAL A 141 -2.46 -4.90 -8.57
CA VAL A 141 -1.43 -3.86 -8.50
C VAL A 141 -0.84 -3.88 -7.10
N PRO A 142 0.50 -3.74 -6.94
CA PRO A 142 1.10 -3.63 -5.61
C PRO A 142 0.55 -2.43 -4.83
N LEU A 143 0.49 -2.57 -3.50
CA LEU A 143 0.12 -1.50 -2.59
C LEU A 143 1.32 -1.02 -1.78
N LEU A 144 1.49 0.30 -1.69
CA LEU A 144 2.30 0.95 -0.68
C LEU A 144 1.38 1.50 0.42
N ILE A 145 1.43 0.86 1.59
CA ILE A 145 0.64 1.22 2.75
C ILE A 145 1.51 2.06 3.68
N ILE A 146 1.09 3.29 3.96
CA ILE A 146 1.85 4.22 4.79
C ILE A 146 1.14 4.36 6.14
N PRO A 147 1.76 3.94 7.26
CA PRO A 147 1.14 4.06 8.56
C PRO A 147 0.94 5.52 8.95
N ARG A 148 -0.20 5.82 9.58
CA ARG A 148 -0.50 7.15 10.14
C ARG A 148 0.50 7.54 11.21
N ALA A 149 0.92 6.60 12.04
CA ALA A 149 1.90 6.83 13.11
C ALA A 149 3.34 6.96 12.60
N TRP A 150 3.60 6.64 11.33
CA TRP A 150 4.95 6.70 10.77
C TRP A 150 5.31 8.14 10.34
N SER A 151 6.42 8.62 10.89
CA SER A 151 6.90 10.01 10.77
C SER A 151 8.19 10.17 9.93
N GLY A 152 8.58 9.12 9.21
CA GLY A 152 9.75 9.19 8.33
C GLY A 152 9.53 10.15 7.16
N SER A 153 10.63 10.66 6.59
CA SER A 153 10.60 11.67 5.52
C SER A 153 10.80 11.08 4.12
N ARG A 154 11.32 9.85 4.01
CA ARG A 154 11.53 9.13 2.75
C ARG A 154 11.20 7.65 2.92
N ILE A 155 10.73 7.05 1.83
CA ILE A 155 10.38 5.62 1.76
C ILE A 155 11.34 4.97 0.77
N GLY A 156 11.85 3.78 1.10
CA GLY A 156 12.59 2.97 0.14
C GLY A 156 14.10 3.20 0.12
N ARG A 157 14.70 3.84 1.14
CA ARG A 157 16.17 3.95 1.23
C ARG A 157 16.78 2.73 1.90
N ARG A 158 16.10 2.16 2.91
CA ARG A 158 16.53 0.96 3.64
C ARG A 158 15.39 -0.03 3.67
N ILE A 159 15.43 -0.98 2.74
CA ILE A 159 14.31 -1.87 2.47
C ILE A 159 14.58 -3.25 3.07
N VAL A 160 13.62 -3.79 3.82
CA VAL A 160 13.58 -5.21 4.16
C VAL A 160 12.68 -5.92 3.18
N VAL A 161 13.14 -7.00 2.57
CA VAL A 161 12.35 -7.89 1.73
C VAL A 161 12.15 -9.21 2.46
N ALA A 162 10.92 -9.50 2.88
CA ALA A 162 10.58 -10.76 3.54
C ALA A 162 10.56 -11.90 2.51
N TRP A 163 11.61 -12.70 2.50
CA TRP A 163 11.82 -13.78 1.54
C TRP A 163 11.53 -15.15 2.13
N ASN A 164 10.57 -15.86 1.53
CA ASN A 164 10.24 -17.23 1.89
C ASN A 164 10.23 -18.18 0.69
N GLY A 165 10.82 -17.80 -0.46
CA GLY A 165 10.85 -18.66 -1.65
C GLY A 165 9.50 -18.92 -2.32
N SER A 166 8.40 -18.32 -1.84
CA SER A 166 7.07 -18.50 -2.45
C SER A 166 6.92 -17.69 -3.74
N ARG A 167 5.92 -18.05 -4.57
CA ARG A 167 5.56 -17.26 -5.75
C ARG A 167 5.14 -15.83 -5.37
N GLN A 168 4.49 -15.64 -4.23
CA GLN A 168 3.99 -14.34 -3.78
C GLN A 168 5.15 -13.45 -3.36
N ALA A 169 6.14 -13.99 -2.62
CA ALA A 169 7.35 -13.25 -2.29
C ALA A 169 8.13 -12.87 -3.57
N ARG A 170 8.19 -13.77 -4.56
CA ARG A 170 8.81 -13.48 -5.86
C ARG A 170 8.06 -12.37 -6.62
N ARG A 171 6.72 -12.41 -6.61
CA ARG A 171 5.88 -11.39 -7.23
C ARG A 171 6.11 -10.01 -6.58
N ALA A 172 6.06 -9.94 -5.26
CA ALA A 172 6.31 -8.71 -4.51
C ALA A 172 7.70 -8.13 -4.79
N LEU A 173 8.75 -8.97 -4.84
CA LEU A 173 10.10 -8.53 -5.19
C LEU A 173 10.17 -8.00 -6.64
N SER A 174 9.51 -8.68 -7.58
CA SER A 174 9.45 -8.24 -8.98
C SER A 174 8.74 -6.90 -9.13
N ASP A 175 7.61 -6.71 -8.45
CA ASP A 175 6.83 -5.47 -8.49
C ASP A 175 7.58 -4.33 -7.78
N ALA A 176 8.30 -4.63 -6.70
CA ALA A 176 9.11 -3.66 -5.95
C ALA A 176 10.45 -3.33 -6.62
N LEU A 177 10.84 -4.02 -7.69
CA LEU A 177 12.18 -3.90 -8.28
C LEU A 177 12.60 -2.44 -8.59
N PRO A 178 11.74 -1.55 -9.11
CA PRO A 178 12.07 -0.12 -9.27
C PRO A 178 12.52 0.54 -7.96
N LEU A 179 11.87 0.23 -6.83
CA LEU A 179 12.23 0.75 -5.50
C LEU A 179 13.51 0.11 -4.99
N LEU A 180 13.68 -1.20 -5.19
CA LEU A 180 14.88 -1.92 -4.75
C LEU A 180 16.15 -1.42 -5.44
N VAL A 181 16.06 -1.07 -6.74
CA VAL A 181 17.19 -0.52 -7.51
C VAL A 181 17.55 0.89 -7.04
N ALA A 182 16.59 1.69 -6.59
CA ALA A 182 16.81 3.04 -6.09
C ALA A 182 17.24 3.10 -4.60
N ALA A 183 17.14 1.96 -3.89
CA ALA A 183 17.47 1.87 -2.47
C ALA A 183 18.97 2.01 -2.22
N HIS A 184 19.32 2.54 -1.05
CA HIS A 184 20.72 2.55 -0.61
C HIS A 184 21.16 1.18 -0.10
N TRP A 185 20.22 0.42 0.45
CA TRP A 185 20.50 -0.90 1.00
C TRP A 185 19.24 -1.74 1.07
N VAL A 186 19.34 -2.99 0.64
CA VAL A 186 18.27 -4.00 0.66
C VAL A 186 18.68 -5.18 1.53
N ASN A 187 17.88 -5.46 2.55
CA ASN A 187 17.99 -6.62 3.40
C ASN A 187 17.04 -7.72 2.90
N LEU A 188 17.58 -8.77 2.30
CA LEU A 188 16.81 -9.96 1.94
C LEU A 188 16.70 -10.87 3.16
N LEU A 189 15.59 -10.74 3.89
CA LEU A 189 15.38 -11.38 5.19
C LEU A 189 14.66 -12.72 5.05
N LEU A 190 15.28 -13.78 5.56
CA LEU A 190 14.70 -15.09 5.70
C LEU A 190 14.45 -15.39 7.19
N VAL A 191 13.22 -15.80 7.51
CA VAL A 191 12.84 -16.24 8.86
C VAL A 191 12.65 -17.76 8.85
N ASP A 192 13.40 -18.45 9.71
CA ASP A 192 13.39 -19.92 9.81
C ASP A 192 13.56 -20.66 8.45
N PRO A 193 14.58 -20.32 7.63
CA PRO A 193 14.73 -20.90 6.28
C PRO A 193 14.83 -22.43 6.28
N ASP A 194 15.35 -23.02 7.36
CA ASP A 194 15.57 -24.46 7.50
C ASP A 194 14.31 -25.23 7.96
N ARG A 195 13.22 -24.52 8.30
CA ARG A 195 11.98 -25.16 8.78
C ARG A 195 11.29 -26.01 7.71
N VAL A 196 11.53 -25.72 6.43
CA VAL A 196 11.01 -26.50 5.30
C VAL A 196 12.19 -26.99 4.45
N PRO A 197 12.64 -28.24 4.65
CA PRO A 197 13.75 -28.81 3.91
C PRO A 197 13.55 -28.70 2.39
N GLY A 198 14.61 -28.33 1.67
CA GLY A 198 14.60 -28.24 0.20
C GLY A 198 13.89 -27.03 -0.40
N ARG A 199 13.26 -26.16 0.41
CA ARG A 199 12.56 -24.96 -0.09
C ARG A 199 13.47 -23.89 -0.66
N HIS A 200 14.70 -23.80 -0.15
CA HIS A 200 15.61 -22.69 -0.40
C HIS A 200 16.95 -23.09 -1.07
N GLY A 201 17.11 -24.36 -1.46
CA GLY A 201 18.38 -24.88 -1.97
C GLY A 201 19.42 -25.08 -0.87
N GLU A 202 20.70 -25.19 -1.26
CA GLU A 202 21.84 -25.39 -0.35
C GLU A 202 22.19 -24.14 0.45
N GLU A 203 22.07 -22.95 -0.16
CA GLU A 203 22.38 -21.66 0.45
C GLU A 203 21.15 -20.74 0.41
N PRO A 204 20.30 -20.74 1.46
CA PRO A 204 19.04 -20.01 1.45
C PRO A 204 19.14 -18.52 1.12
N GLY A 205 18.57 -18.13 -0.01
CA GLY A 205 18.52 -16.73 -0.47
C GLY A 205 19.63 -16.32 -1.45
N ALA A 206 20.68 -17.14 -1.63
CA ALA A 206 21.82 -16.81 -2.50
C ALA A 206 21.41 -16.54 -3.96
N ASP A 207 20.58 -17.42 -4.54
CA ASP A 207 20.12 -17.26 -5.93
C ASP A 207 19.32 -15.97 -6.14
N MET A 208 18.52 -15.59 -5.14
CA MET A 208 17.71 -14.37 -5.21
C MET A 208 18.57 -13.13 -5.02
N ALA A 209 19.55 -13.16 -4.11
CA ALA A 209 20.53 -12.09 -3.98
C ALA A 209 21.36 -11.92 -5.26
N ALA A 210 21.82 -13.01 -5.87
CA ALA A 210 22.52 -12.96 -7.15
C ALA A 210 21.63 -12.39 -8.27
N TYR A 211 20.34 -12.73 -8.28
CA TYR A 211 19.37 -12.12 -9.19
C TYR A 211 19.24 -10.61 -8.97
N LEU A 212 19.04 -10.15 -7.74
CA LEU A 212 18.93 -8.72 -7.39
C LEU A 212 20.22 -7.96 -7.72
N ALA A 213 21.39 -8.53 -7.45
CA ALA A 213 22.68 -7.93 -7.78
C ALA A 213 22.86 -7.72 -9.29
N ARG A 214 22.35 -8.63 -10.14
CA ARG A 214 22.34 -8.44 -11.61
C ARG A 214 21.45 -7.28 -12.06
N HIS A 215 20.49 -6.86 -11.24
CA HIS A 215 19.68 -5.66 -11.47
C HIS A 215 20.30 -4.39 -10.86
N GLY A 216 21.49 -4.48 -10.23
CA GLY A 216 22.19 -3.36 -9.62
C GLY A 216 21.74 -3.04 -8.20
N VAL A 217 21.04 -3.95 -7.52
CA VAL A 217 20.60 -3.77 -6.13
C VAL A 217 21.73 -4.10 -5.15
N GLU A 218 22.01 -3.20 -4.22
CA GLU A 218 22.88 -3.46 -3.07
C GLU A 218 22.12 -4.32 -2.03
N VAL A 219 22.32 -5.64 -2.11
CA VAL A 219 21.57 -6.62 -1.33
C VAL A 219 22.44 -7.39 -0.35
N GLU A 220 21.97 -7.52 0.88
CA GLU A 220 22.52 -8.38 1.93
C GLU A 220 21.51 -9.49 2.27
N VAL A 221 21.97 -10.74 2.37
CA VAL A 221 21.13 -11.86 2.80
C VAL A 221 21.23 -12.02 4.31
N VAL A 222 20.10 -11.92 5.01
CA VAL A 222 20.04 -12.09 6.45
C VAL A 222 19.10 -13.23 6.81
N ARG A 223 19.53 -14.08 7.73
CA ARG A 223 18.76 -15.20 8.26
C ARG A 223 18.54 -14.99 9.74
N ILE A 224 17.29 -15.08 10.19
CA ILE A 224 16.96 -15.00 11.61
C ILE A 224 16.12 -16.21 12.04
N ALA A 225 16.29 -16.60 13.29
CA ALA A 225 15.37 -17.51 13.96
C ALA A 225 14.20 -16.72 14.55
N SER A 226 12.97 -17.20 14.36
CA SER A 226 11.78 -16.59 14.97
C SER A 226 11.80 -16.70 16.50
N GLY A 227 12.45 -17.75 17.03
CA GLY A 227 12.55 -18.01 18.48
C GLY A 227 11.17 -18.19 19.10
N GLU A 228 10.34 -19.04 18.49
CA GLU A 228 8.94 -19.34 18.89
C GLU A 228 7.93 -18.19 18.70
N ARG A 229 8.39 -16.98 18.39
CA ARG A 229 7.51 -15.85 18.09
C ARG A 229 6.84 -16.03 16.73
N PRO A 230 5.66 -15.41 16.51
CA PRO A 230 5.08 -15.33 15.17
C PRO A 230 6.04 -14.70 14.17
N VAL A 231 6.12 -15.25 12.94
CA VAL A 231 6.99 -14.76 11.86
C VAL A 231 6.81 -13.26 11.61
N ALA A 232 5.57 -12.76 11.61
CA ALA A 232 5.27 -11.33 11.45
C ALA A 232 5.96 -10.48 12.52
N SER A 233 5.92 -10.91 13.78
CA SER A 233 6.57 -10.20 14.89
C SER A 233 8.09 -10.18 14.74
N ALA A 234 8.70 -11.29 14.27
CA ALA A 234 10.13 -11.33 14.00
C ALA A 234 10.53 -10.40 12.83
N LEU A 235 9.73 -10.36 11.76
CA LEU A 235 9.93 -9.44 10.62
C LEU A 235 9.88 -7.98 11.06
N LEU A 236 8.83 -7.59 11.79
CA LEU A 236 8.66 -6.20 12.26
C LEU A 236 9.77 -5.79 13.23
N ALA A 237 10.10 -6.66 14.19
CA ALA A 237 11.17 -6.39 15.14
C ALA A 237 12.52 -6.17 14.45
N HIS A 238 12.87 -7.02 13.47
CA HIS A 238 14.10 -6.86 12.70
C HIS A 238 14.10 -5.58 11.85
N ALA A 239 12.98 -5.28 11.17
CA ALA A 239 12.84 -4.06 10.38
C ALA A 239 13.02 -2.80 11.24
N GLN A 240 12.48 -2.79 12.46
CA GLN A 240 12.69 -1.70 13.41
C GLN A 240 14.14 -1.62 13.91
N GLU A 241 14.73 -2.76 14.29
CA GLU A 241 16.11 -2.85 14.79
C GLU A 241 17.13 -2.24 13.82
N ILE A 242 16.98 -2.54 12.53
CA ILE A 242 17.90 -2.03 11.50
C ILE A 242 17.50 -0.65 11.00
N GLY A 243 16.38 -0.07 11.46
CA GLY A 243 15.86 1.23 11.00
C GLY A 243 15.45 1.22 9.53
N ALA A 244 14.76 0.16 9.10
CA ALA A 244 14.18 0.08 7.77
C ALA A 244 13.04 1.10 7.59
N ASP A 245 12.91 1.65 6.40
CA ASP A 245 11.84 2.59 6.02
C ASP A 245 10.79 1.97 5.09
N LEU A 246 10.97 0.70 4.72
CA LEU A 246 10.01 -0.06 3.94
C LEU A 246 10.17 -1.57 4.20
N LEU A 247 9.05 -2.26 4.42
CA LEU A 247 8.98 -3.72 4.42
C LEU A 247 8.21 -4.22 3.19
N VAL A 248 8.89 -4.96 2.32
CA VAL A 248 8.34 -5.61 1.13
C VAL A 248 7.98 -7.06 1.43
N PHE A 249 6.75 -7.49 1.15
CA PHE A 249 6.37 -8.89 1.28
C PHE A 249 5.24 -9.30 0.32
N GLY A 250 5.17 -10.59 0.02
CA GLY A 250 4.05 -11.18 -0.71
C GLY A 250 2.90 -11.55 0.23
N ALA A 251 1.70 -11.08 -0.06
CA ALA A 251 0.50 -11.46 0.68
C ALA A 251 -0.07 -12.81 0.24
N TYR A 252 -0.83 -13.45 1.13
CA TYR A 252 -1.61 -14.66 0.84
C TYR A 252 -0.78 -15.84 0.30
N SER A 253 0.49 -15.96 0.67
CA SER A 253 1.25 -17.19 0.41
C SER A 253 0.62 -18.34 1.20
N ARG A 254 -0.01 -19.30 0.51
CA ARG A 254 -0.75 -20.39 1.17
C ARG A 254 0.15 -21.18 2.13
N ALA A 255 -0.31 -21.31 3.38
CA ALA A 255 -0.29 -22.58 4.09
C ALA A 255 -1.70 -22.77 4.68
N ARG A 256 -2.44 -23.72 4.10
CA ARG A 256 -3.81 -24.19 4.39
C ARG A 256 -4.94 -23.48 3.61
N LEU A 257 -5.82 -24.32 3.06
CA LEU A 257 -6.90 -24.00 2.14
C LEU A 257 -7.94 -23.05 2.77
N SER A 258 -8.10 -21.86 2.21
CA SER A 258 -9.37 -21.28 1.74
C SER A 258 -9.11 -19.87 1.23
N GLU A 259 -9.78 -19.47 0.15
CA GLU A 259 -9.68 -18.13 -0.45
C GLU A 259 -10.28 -17.01 0.44
N ALA A 260 -10.82 -17.38 1.61
CA ALA A 260 -11.47 -16.47 2.56
C ALA A 260 -10.58 -15.99 3.72
N VAL A 261 -9.40 -16.59 3.95
CA VAL A 261 -8.59 -16.30 5.14
C VAL A 261 -7.28 -15.58 4.76
N LEU A 262 -7.12 -14.33 5.18
CA LEU A 262 -5.82 -13.67 5.24
C LEU A 262 -4.84 -14.58 5.98
N GLY A 263 -3.71 -14.93 5.37
CA GLY A 263 -2.65 -15.66 6.07
C GLY A 263 -2.29 -14.92 7.35
N GLY A 264 -2.07 -15.65 8.46
CA GLY A 264 -1.88 -15.04 9.78
C GLY A 264 -0.75 -14.00 9.82
N VAL A 265 0.28 -14.17 8.99
CA VAL A 265 1.37 -13.19 8.83
C VAL A 265 0.87 -11.90 8.18
N THR A 266 0.21 -11.97 7.01
CA THR A 266 -0.33 -10.79 6.32
C THR A 266 -1.30 -10.01 7.21
N ARG A 267 -2.23 -10.69 7.90
CA ARG A 267 -3.16 -10.02 8.81
C ARG A 267 -2.42 -9.27 9.93
N THR A 268 -1.40 -9.89 10.51
CA THR A 268 -0.63 -9.29 11.60
C THR A 268 0.17 -8.08 11.11
N LEU A 269 0.79 -8.17 9.92
CA LEU A 269 1.54 -7.07 9.33
C LEU A 269 0.64 -5.87 8.99
N LEU A 270 -0.56 -6.13 8.46
CA LEU A 270 -1.48 -5.07 8.04
C LEU A 270 -2.24 -4.38 9.18
N ALA A 271 -2.34 -5.01 10.36
CA ALA A 271 -3.18 -4.50 11.45
C ALA A 271 -2.65 -3.20 12.06
N GLU A 272 -1.38 -3.19 12.48
CA GLU A 272 -0.72 -2.01 13.08
C GLU A 272 0.74 -1.94 12.60
N PRO A 273 0.95 -1.58 11.32
CA PRO A 273 2.29 -1.52 10.76
C PRO A 273 3.11 -0.37 11.38
N PRO A 274 4.31 -0.63 11.94
CA PRO A 274 5.15 0.43 12.50
C PRO A 274 5.95 1.21 11.44
N LEU A 275 5.96 0.72 10.19
CA LEU A 275 6.67 1.28 9.05
C LEU A 275 5.89 1.04 7.74
N PRO A 276 6.19 1.78 6.65
CA PRO A 276 5.60 1.55 5.35
C PRO A 276 5.71 0.10 4.89
N LEU A 277 4.65 -0.41 4.29
CA LEU A 277 4.58 -1.76 3.75
C LEU A 277 4.38 -1.73 2.24
N PHE A 278 5.19 -2.47 1.50
CA PHE A 278 4.94 -2.77 0.10
C PHE A 278 4.42 -4.20 -0.03
N VAL A 279 3.25 -4.37 -0.62
CA VAL A 279 2.55 -5.66 -0.65
C VAL A 279 2.02 -5.97 -2.05
N SER A 280 2.37 -7.15 -2.56
CA SER A 280 1.78 -7.72 -3.78
C SER A 280 1.06 -9.04 -3.49
N HIS A 281 0.12 -9.43 -4.36
CA HIS A 281 -0.59 -10.71 -4.30
C HIS A 281 -0.27 -11.62 -5.49
#